data_AF-A0A4S8LMH7-F1
#
_entry.id   AF-A0A4S8LMH7-F1
#
_cell.length_a   1.000
_cell.length_b   1.000
_cell.length_c   1.000
_cell.angle_alpha   90.00
_cell.angle_beta   90.00
_cell.angle_gamma   90.00
#
_symmetry.space_group_name_H-M   'P 1'
#
loop_
_entity.id
_entity.type
_entity.pdbx_description
1 polymer ?
#
loop_
_entity_poly.entity_id
_entity_poly.type
_entity_poly.pdbx_seq_one_letter_code
_entity_poly.pdbx_strand_id
1 'polypeptide(L)'
;MPEHWKLDREDRPLLVQLLFRLLCVIAHGHTDIECLWAICSTGEPEFIIQKDRLTARISTITVVAGLLLSVTTAFITTVPPVPQVINYTERGPFLCLLLSFGLNLGGLVVGSALLWAIAKAKIQWFCNVMMGSASRVFWTQVMMAYPFGAIGLATVLEAFGLIAAAIASKDPLVCFGSLVLLFFPTSLALIFLWIHRPWIKNETRNLFRRRRGQLQQSTDSITQQVDPYQRCCGIGARLESSMV
;
A
#
# COMPACT_ATOMS: atom_id res chain seq x y z
N MET A 1 -21.05 2.54 6.01
CA MET A 1 -19.75 2.17 6.62
C MET A 1 -19.79 2.48 8.12
N PRO A 2 -19.33 1.59 9.01
CA PRO A 2 -19.30 1.84 10.45
C PRO A 2 -18.46 3.07 10.83
N GLU A 3 -18.85 3.80 11.88
CA GLU A 3 -18.16 5.01 12.37
C GLU A 3 -16.66 4.78 12.64
N HIS A 4 -16.31 3.63 13.21
CA HIS A 4 -14.93 3.29 13.60
C HIS A 4 -13.96 3.09 12.42
N TRP A 5 -14.45 3.20 11.19
CA TRP A 5 -13.73 2.95 9.94
C TRP A 5 -13.31 4.22 9.22
N LYS A 6 -13.98 5.34 9.53
CA LYS A 6 -13.72 6.61 8.86
C LYS A 6 -12.26 6.98 9.12
N LEU A 7 -11.45 6.97 8.05
CA LEU A 7 -10.03 7.32 8.12
C LEU A 7 -9.80 8.78 8.50
N ASP A 8 -10.81 9.60 8.28
CA ASP A 8 -10.83 11.04 8.50
C ASP A 8 -11.02 11.41 9.99
N ARG A 9 -10.75 10.49 10.92
CA ARG A 9 -10.69 10.82 12.34
C ARG A 9 -9.47 11.71 12.59
N GLU A 10 -9.71 12.90 13.14
CA GLU A 10 -8.74 14.01 13.27
C GLU A 10 -7.42 13.60 13.95
N ASP A 11 -7.48 12.61 14.84
CA ASP A 11 -6.33 12.22 15.67
C ASP A 11 -5.27 11.36 14.95
N ARG A 12 -5.50 10.92 13.70
CA ARG A 12 -4.56 9.99 13.04
C ARG A 12 -3.41 10.73 12.34
N PRO A 13 -2.15 10.28 12.51
CA PRO A 13 -1.01 10.87 11.82
C PRO A 13 -1.13 10.65 10.30
N LEU A 14 -0.70 11.65 9.52
CA LEU A 14 -0.74 11.63 8.04
C LEU A 14 -0.09 10.37 7.45
N LEU A 15 1.01 9.91 8.06
CA LEU A 15 1.74 8.73 7.62
C LEU A 15 0.87 7.47 7.62
N VAL A 16 0.06 7.28 8.66
CA VAL A 16 -0.83 6.11 8.77
C VAL A 16 -1.96 6.18 7.75
N GLN A 17 -2.49 7.38 7.47
CA GLN A 17 -3.51 7.58 6.44
C GLN A 17 -2.94 7.28 5.04
N LEU A 18 -1.73 7.77 4.73
CA LEU A 18 -1.06 7.49 3.46
C LEU A 18 -0.72 6.02 3.31
N LEU A 19 -0.17 5.39 4.36
CA LEU A 19 0.16 3.97 4.37
C LEU A 19 -1.10 3.13 4.14
N PHE A 20 -2.19 3.42 4.84
CA PHE A 20 -3.44 2.68 4.66
C PHE A 20 -3.99 2.81 3.23
N ARG A 21 -3.96 4.02 2.65
CA ARG A 21 -4.39 4.24 1.26
C ARG A 21 -3.51 3.48 0.27
N LEU A 22 -2.20 3.49 0.49
CA LEU A 22 -1.27 2.70 -0.32
C LEU A 22 -1.60 1.21 -0.22
N LEU A 23 -1.86 0.70 0.99
CA LEU A 23 -2.27 -0.69 1.21
C LEU A 23 -3.59 -1.00 0.49
N CYS A 24 -4.59 -0.12 0.54
CA CYS A 24 -5.85 -0.29 -0.19
C CYS A 24 -5.66 -0.31 -1.71
N VAL A 25 -4.78 0.54 -2.24
CA VAL A 25 -4.48 0.59 -3.68
C VAL A 25 -3.79 -0.70 -4.10
N ILE A 26 -2.84 -1.20 -3.32
CA ILE A 26 -2.14 -2.47 -3.63
C ILE A 26 -3.11 -3.65 -3.51
N ALA A 27 -3.85 -3.74 -2.41
CA ALA A 27 -4.74 -4.87 -2.13
C ALA A 27 -5.98 -4.90 -3.04
N HIS A 28 -6.63 -3.76 -3.27
CA HIS A 28 -7.90 -3.70 -3.96
C HIS A 28 -7.85 -2.98 -5.30
N GLY A 29 -6.89 -2.07 -5.51
CA GLY A 29 -6.88 -1.16 -6.66
C GLY A 29 -7.70 0.12 -6.44
N HIS A 30 -8.14 0.38 -5.21
CA HIS A 30 -8.96 1.53 -4.84
C HIS A 30 -8.30 2.29 -3.69
N THR A 31 -8.46 3.62 -3.65
CA THR A 31 -7.94 4.49 -2.58
C THR A 31 -8.67 4.37 -1.27
N ASP A 32 -9.92 3.96 -1.34
CA ASP A 32 -10.91 4.08 -0.30
C ASP A 32 -11.60 2.74 -0.08
N ILE A 33 -11.78 2.41 1.19
CA ILE A 33 -12.54 1.22 1.58
C ILE A 33 -14.05 1.45 1.45
N GLU A 34 -14.49 2.68 1.21
CA GLU A 34 -15.90 3.02 1.00
C GLU A 34 -16.44 2.37 -0.28
N CYS A 35 -15.66 2.37 -1.35
CA CYS A 35 -15.99 1.62 -2.56
C CYS A 35 -16.19 0.12 -2.27
N LEU A 36 -15.29 -0.49 -1.47
CA LEU A 36 -15.40 -1.90 -1.07
C LEU A 36 -16.63 -2.14 -0.20
N TRP A 37 -16.94 -1.22 0.72
CA TRP A 37 -18.15 -1.29 1.56
C TRP A 37 -19.42 -1.21 0.70
N ALA A 38 -19.44 -0.31 -0.29
CA ALA A 38 -20.57 -0.18 -1.21
C ALA A 38 -20.78 -1.48 -1.99
N ILE A 39 -19.72 -2.07 -2.54
CA ILE A 39 -19.77 -3.39 -3.21
C ILE A 39 -20.35 -4.46 -2.28
N CYS A 40 -19.91 -4.51 -1.02
CA CYS A 40 -20.42 -5.48 -0.04
C CYS A 40 -21.87 -5.21 0.37
N SER A 41 -22.40 -4.01 0.15
CA SER A 41 -23.76 -3.63 0.49
C SER A 41 -24.73 -3.82 -0.68
N THR A 42 -24.26 -3.78 -1.94
CA THR A 42 -25.09 -3.91 -3.14
C THR A 42 -25.66 -5.33 -3.30
N GLY A 43 -24.85 -6.36 -3.03
CA GLY A 43 -25.29 -7.74 -3.15
C GLY A 43 -24.16 -8.73 -3.39
N GLU A 44 -24.53 -10.01 -3.48
CA GLU A 44 -23.61 -11.10 -3.77
C GLU A 44 -22.97 -11.06 -5.17
N PRO A 45 -23.65 -10.66 -6.27
CA PRO A 45 -23.04 -10.75 -7.60
C PRO A 45 -21.87 -9.77 -7.78
N GLU A 46 -21.98 -8.52 -7.33
CA GLU A 46 -20.88 -7.55 -7.39
C GLU A 46 -19.70 -7.98 -6.51
N PHE A 47 -19.99 -8.57 -5.35
CA PHE A 47 -18.97 -9.12 -4.47
C PHE A 47 -18.19 -10.26 -5.14
N ILE A 48 -18.88 -11.20 -5.81
CA ILE A 48 -18.24 -12.30 -6.54
C ILE A 48 -17.30 -11.76 -7.63
N ILE A 49 -17.75 -10.79 -8.43
CA ILE A 49 -16.92 -10.19 -9.49
C ILE A 49 -15.63 -9.60 -8.90
N GLN A 50 -15.72 -8.90 -7.77
CA GLN A 50 -14.56 -8.28 -7.13
C GLN A 50 -13.65 -9.30 -6.46
N LYS A 51 -14.24 -10.32 -5.83
CA LYS A 51 -13.52 -11.47 -5.27
C LYS A 51 -12.73 -12.20 -6.36
N ASP A 52 -13.31 -12.41 -7.54
CA ASP A 52 -12.66 -13.12 -8.64
C ASP A 52 -11.52 -12.31 -9.24
N ARG A 53 -11.68 -10.98 -9.39
CA ARG A 53 -10.58 -10.08 -9.77
C ARG A 53 -9.44 -10.08 -8.78
N LEU A 54 -9.74 -10.09 -7.47
CA LEU A 54 -8.71 -10.18 -6.43
C LEU A 54 -8.01 -11.55 -6.46
N THR A 55 -8.78 -12.63 -6.58
CA THR A 55 -8.26 -14.01 -6.68
C THR A 55 -7.34 -14.16 -7.88
N ALA A 56 -7.73 -13.64 -9.04
CA ALA A 56 -6.91 -13.67 -10.25
C ALA A 56 -5.57 -12.95 -10.05
N ARG A 57 -5.56 -11.74 -9.45
CA ARG A 57 -4.33 -10.99 -9.16
C ARG A 57 -3.41 -11.73 -8.20
N ILE A 58 -3.95 -12.27 -7.11
CA ILE A 58 -3.15 -13.02 -6.11
C ILE A 58 -2.66 -14.35 -6.72
N SER A 59 -3.44 -15.00 -7.58
CA SER A 59 -3.00 -16.21 -8.27
C SER A 59 -1.79 -15.91 -9.17
N THR A 60 -1.88 -14.87 -10.01
CA THR A 60 -0.79 -14.44 -10.87
C THR A 60 0.47 -14.09 -10.07
N ILE A 61 0.33 -13.31 -8.99
CA ILE A 61 1.50 -12.92 -8.17
C ILE A 61 2.14 -14.16 -7.50
N THR A 62 1.33 -15.12 -7.06
CA THR A 62 1.80 -16.36 -6.43
C THR A 62 2.57 -17.23 -7.42
N VAL A 63 2.10 -17.34 -8.67
CA VAL A 63 2.82 -18.04 -9.74
C VAL A 63 4.17 -17.37 -10.02
N VAL A 64 4.18 -16.04 -10.15
CA VAL A 64 5.42 -15.27 -10.34
C VAL A 64 6.40 -15.49 -9.17
N ALA A 65 5.91 -15.49 -7.93
CA ALA A 65 6.71 -15.75 -6.74
C ALA A 65 7.39 -17.14 -6.81
N GLY A 66 6.65 -18.16 -7.22
CA GLY A 66 7.18 -19.53 -7.35
C GLY A 66 8.27 -19.64 -8.42
N LEU A 67 8.10 -18.94 -9.55
CA LEU A 67 9.11 -18.89 -10.60
C LEU A 67 10.39 -18.17 -10.13
N LEU A 68 10.24 -16.99 -9.51
CA LEU A 68 11.37 -16.25 -8.94
C LEU A 68 12.08 -17.07 -7.86
N LEU A 69 11.33 -17.70 -6.96
CA LEU A 69 11.89 -18.56 -5.92
C LEU A 69 12.75 -19.68 -6.50
N SER A 70 12.31 -20.34 -7.57
CA SER A 70 13.07 -21.38 -8.25
C SER A 70 14.38 -20.85 -8.83
N VAL A 71 14.34 -19.70 -9.51
CA VAL A 71 15.53 -19.05 -10.07
C VAL A 71 16.51 -18.64 -8.98
N THR A 72 16.04 -17.97 -7.92
CA THR A 72 16.87 -17.57 -6.79
C THR A 72 17.46 -18.79 -6.07
N THR A 73 16.70 -19.90 -5.95
CA THR A 73 17.21 -21.17 -5.38
C THR A 73 18.36 -21.72 -6.21
N ALA A 74 18.27 -21.68 -7.53
CA ALA A 74 19.35 -22.11 -8.41
C ALA A 74 20.61 -21.29 -8.15
N PHE A 75 20.51 -19.96 -8.07
CA PHE A 75 21.67 -19.10 -7.76
C PHE A 75 22.27 -19.37 -6.37
N ILE A 76 21.46 -19.68 -5.36
CA ILE A 76 21.97 -19.93 -4.00
C ILE A 76 22.65 -21.31 -3.90
N THR A 77 22.17 -22.30 -4.65
CA THR A 77 22.59 -23.71 -4.49
C THR A 77 23.65 -24.16 -5.49
N THR A 78 23.88 -23.40 -6.56
CA THR A 78 24.84 -23.76 -7.61
C THR A 78 26.11 -22.93 -7.53
N VAL A 79 27.19 -23.48 -8.07
CA VAL A 79 28.45 -22.75 -8.27
C VAL A 79 28.37 -22.05 -9.63
N PRO A 80 28.78 -20.77 -9.75
CA PRO A 80 28.76 -20.07 -11.04
C PRO A 80 29.61 -20.83 -12.05
N PRO A 81 29.09 -21.14 -13.24
CA PRO A 81 29.82 -21.94 -14.23
C PRO A 81 31.08 -21.23 -14.72
N VAL A 82 31.06 -19.88 -14.74
CA VAL A 82 32.21 -19.04 -15.05
C VAL A 82 32.33 -17.95 -13.98
N PRO A 83 33.02 -18.22 -12.86
CA PRO A 83 33.14 -17.28 -11.74
C PRO A 83 33.80 -15.95 -12.13
N GLN A 84 34.59 -15.94 -13.21
CA GLN A 84 35.25 -14.75 -13.75
C GLN A 84 34.28 -13.78 -14.42
N VAL A 85 33.08 -14.24 -14.81
CA VAL A 85 32.09 -13.44 -15.56
C VAL A 85 31.00 -12.91 -14.62
N ILE A 86 30.42 -13.77 -13.78
CA ILE A 86 29.46 -13.38 -12.73
C ILE A 86 29.74 -14.21 -11.48
N ASN A 87 30.27 -13.57 -10.42
CA ASN A 87 30.51 -14.24 -9.15
C ASN A 87 29.41 -13.91 -8.13
N TYR A 88 28.29 -14.63 -8.20
CA TYR A 88 27.17 -14.44 -7.27
C TYR A 88 27.37 -15.14 -5.91
N THR A 89 28.48 -15.86 -5.69
CA THR A 89 28.82 -16.47 -4.40
C THR A 89 29.61 -15.54 -3.49
N GLU A 90 30.00 -14.36 -3.99
CA GLU A 90 30.56 -13.30 -3.15
C GLU A 90 29.57 -12.90 -2.04
N ARG A 91 30.10 -12.52 -0.88
CA ARG A 91 29.30 -12.29 0.33
C ARG A 91 28.17 -11.28 0.10
N GLY A 92 28.43 -10.21 -0.64
CA GLY A 92 27.44 -9.16 -0.93
C GLY A 92 26.26 -9.67 -1.76
N PRO A 93 26.49 -10.09 -3.02
CA PRO A 93 25.47 -10.71 -3.87
C PRO A 93 24.71 -11.85 -3.19
N PHE A 94 25.43 -12.73 -2.50
CA PHE A 94 24.84 -13.89 -1.83
C PHE A 94 23.83 -13.48 -0.73
N LEU A 95 24.14 -12.47 0.09
CA LEU A 95 23.20 -11.97 1.09
C LEU A 95 21.94 -11.36 0.46
N CYS A 96 22.08 -10.62 -0.65
CA CYS A 96 20.94 -10.08 -1.39
C CYS A 96 20.04 -11.19 -1.95
N LEU A 97 20.64 -12.24 -2.53
CA LEU A 97 19.92 -13.41 -3.04
C LEU A 97 19.21 -14.16 -1.91
N LEU A 98 19.86 -14.37 -0.77
CA LEU A 98 19.25 -15.07 0.38
C LEU A 98 18.06 -14.29 0.97
N LEU A 99 18.17 -12.95 1.08
CA LEU A 99 17.06 -12.11 1.50
C LEU A 99 15.91 -12.12 0.49
N SER A 100 16.23 -12.07 -0.82
CA SER A 100 15.23 -12.22 -1.89
C SER A 100 14.50 -13.56 -1.81
N PHE A 101 15.24 -14.65 -1.62
CA PHE A 101 14.69 -15.99 -1.43
C PHE A 101 13.71 -16.05 -0.25
N GLY A 102 14.10 -15.50 0.91
CA GLY A 102 13.23 -15.44 2.10
C GLY A 102 11.94 -14.65 1.86
N LEU A 103 12.02 -13.50 1.16
CA LEU A 103 10.86 -12.69 0.81
C LEU A 103 9.95 -13.38 -0.22
N ASN A 104 10.50 -14.01 -1.25
CA ASN A 104 9.73 -14.79 -2.23
C ASN A 104 9.01 -15.96 -1.55
N LEU A 105 9.68 -16.69 -0.65
CA LEU A 105 9.08 -17.78 0.11
C LEU A 105 7.96 -17.27 1.02
N GLY A 106 8.19 -16.19 1.76
CA GLY A 106 7.16 -15.56 2.60
C GLY A 106 5.96 -15.10 1.78
N GLY A 107 6.19 -14.39 0.67
CA GLY A 107 5.16 -13.94 -0.25
C GLY A 107 4.34 -15.08 -0.84
N LEU A 108 4.99 -16.19 -1.21
CA LEU A 108 4.35 -17.40 -1.72
C LEU A 108 3.46 -18.07 -0.67
N VAL A 109 3.95 -18.23 0.57
CA VAL A 109 3.19 -18.85 1.68
C VAL A 109 1.95 -18.00 2.02
N VAL A 110 2.12 -16.70 2.21
CA VAL A 110 1.01 -15.80 2.53
C VAL A 110 0.04 -15.68 1.36
N GLY A 111 0.53 -15.59 0.11
CA GLY A 111 -0.30 -15.57 -1.10
C GLY A 111 -1.17 -16.83 -1.23
N SER A 112 -0.59 -18.00 -0.98
CA SER A 112 -1.32 -19.28 -1.00
C SER A 112 -2.39 -19.36 0.10
N ALA A 113 -2.07 -18.92 1.32
CA ALA A 113 -3.03 -18.86 2.42
C ALA A 113 -4.18 -17.90 2.13
N LEU A 114 -3.90 -16.75 1.51
CA LEU A 114 -4.92 -15.79 1.09
C LEU A 114 -5.85 -16.35 0.00
N LEU A 115 -5.30 -17.05 -1.01
CA LEU A 115 -6.12 -17.71 -2.03
C LEU A 115 -7.11 -18.69 -1.40
N TRP A 116 -6.64 -19.49 -0.45
CA TRP A 116 -7.51 -20.40 0.30
C TRP A 116 -8.58 -19.66 1.09
N ALA A 117 -8.22 -18.60 1.82
CA ALA A 117 -9.15 -17.80 2.61
C ALA A 117 -10.21 -17.11 1.72
N ILE A 118 -9.81 -16.51 0.60
CA ILE A 118 -10.70 -15.83 -0.34
C ILE A 118 -11.64 -16.82 -1.02
N ALA A 119 -11.17 -18.03 -1.36
CA ALA A 119 -12.01 -19.07 -1.94
C ALA A 119 -13.16 -19.51 -1.02
N LYS A 120 -13.02 -19.35 0.30
CA LYS A 120 -14.06 -19.68 1.30
C LYS A 120 -14.83 -18.46 1.80
N ALA A 121 -14.44 -17.25 1.42
CA ALA A 121 -15.03 -16.03 1.92
C ALA A 121 -16.45 -15.82 1.35
N LYS A 122 -17.45 -15.88 2.23
CA LYS A 122 -18.81 -15.39 1.96
C LYS A 122 -18.91 -13.91 2.32
N ILE A 123 -19.84 -13.19 1.70
CA ILE A 123 -20.05 -11.75 1.97
C ILE A 123 -20.26 -11.45 3.46
N GLN A 124 -21.08 -12.25 4.16
CA GLN A 124 -21.32 -12.09 5.60
C GLN A 124 -20.06 -12.34 6.43
N TRP A 125 -19.28 -13.37 6.08
CA TRP A 125 -18.03 -13.67 6.77
C TRP A 125 -16.98 -12.57 6.52
N PHE A 126 -16.88 -12.09 5.28
CA PHE A 126 -15.99 -11.01 4.90
C PHE A 126 -16.33 -9.72 5.67
N CYS A 127 -17.62 -9.37 5.72
CA CYS A 127 -18.11 -8.26 6.53
C CYS A 127 -17.83 -8.47 8.03
N ASN A 128 -18.11 -9.65 8.60
CA ASN A 128 -17.93 -9.84 10.04
C ASN A 128 -16.45 -9.91 10.47
N VAL A 129 -15.61 -10.58 9.67
CA VAL A 129 -14.20 -10.81 10.00
C VAL A 129 -13.33 -9.64 9.61
N MET A 130 -13.40 -9.21 8.34
CA MET A 130 -12.62 -8.06 7.91
C MET A 130 -13.22 -6.78 8.48
N MET A 131 -14.56 -6.73 8.64
CA MET A 131 -15.24 -5.49 8.98
C MET A 131 -15.53 -5.23 10.48
N GLY A 132 -15.17 -6.17 11.36
CA GLY A 132 -15.55 -6.10 12.77
C GLY A 132 -14.78 -5.10 13.65
N SER A 133 -13.57 -4.67 13.27
CA SER A 133 -12.80 -3.67 14.03
C SER A 133 -11.74 -2.99 13.16
N ALA A 134 -11.34 -1.76 13.52
CA ALA A 134 -10.39 -0.97 12.74
C ALA A 134 -9.00 -1.63 12.62
N SER A 135 -8.53 -2.31 13.67
CA SER A 135 -7.26 -3.03 13.66
C SER A 135 -7.31 -4.25 12.73
N ARG A 136 -8.41 -5.00 12.73
CA ARG A 136 -8.60 -6.13 11.80
C ARG A 136 -8.57 -5.68 10.35
N VAL A 137 -9.21 -4.55 10.02
CA VAL A 137 -9.12 -3.99 8.66
C VAL A 137 -7.68 -3.73 8.28
N PHE A 138 -6.95 -2.99 9.13
CA PHE A 138 -5.57 -2.63 8.86
C PHE A 138 -4.72 -3.88 8.62
N TRP A 139 -4.81 -4.88 9.50
CA TRP A 139 -4.06 -6.13 9.37
C TRP A 139 -4.46 -6.94 8.14
N THR A 140 -5.74 -6.97 7.79
CA THR A 140 -6.16 -7.67 6.57
C THR A 140 -5.66 -6.95 5.32
N GLN A 141 -5.65 -5.62 5.30
CA GLN A 141 -5.04 -4.85 4.20
C GLN A 141 -3.54 -5.12 4.10
N VAL A 142 -2.83 -5.16 5.23
CA VAL A 142 -1.41 -5.54 5.27
C VAL A 142 -1.21 -6.94 4.72
N MET A 143 -2.01 -7.92 5.15
CA MET A 143 -1.92 -9.30 4.66
C MET A 143 -2.19 -9.36 3.15
N MET A 144 -3.24 -8.70 2.64
CA MET A 144 -3.56 -8.69 1.21
C MET A 144 -2.49 -8.00 0.37
N ALA A 145 -1.88 -6.92 0.87
CA ALA A 145 -0.81 -6.21 0.17
C ALA A 145 0.57 -6.90 0.29
N TYR A 146 0.75 -7.75 1.30
CA TYR A 146 2.05 -8.35 1.63
C TYR A 146 2.66 -9.15 0.47
N PRO A 147 1.97 -10.05 -0.25
CA PRO A 147 2.56 -10.78 -1.38
C PRO A 147 3.12 -9.85 -2.45
N PHE A 148 2.38 -8.78 -2.79
CA PHE A 148 2.82 -7.79 -3.77
C PHE A 148 4.06 -7.04 -3.30
N GLY A 149 4.06 -6.57 -2.05
CA GLY A 149 5.20 -5.85 -1.47
C GLY A 149 6.44 -6.73 -1.33
N ALA A 150 6.27 -7.96 -0.85
CA ALA A 150 7.34 -8.93 -0.66
C ALA A 150 8.01 -9.31 -1.98
N ILE A 151 7.23 -9.64 -3.02
CA ILE A 151 7.74 -10.02 -4.34
C ILE A 151 8.39 -8.83 -5.06
N GLY A 152 7.80 -7.63 -4.93
CA GLY A 152 8.41 -6.41 -5.45
C GLY A 152 9.77 -6.13 -4.81
N LEU A 153 9.86 -6.22 -3.48
CA LEU A 153 11.11 -6.04 -2.75
C LEU A 153 12.14 -7.14 -3.04
N ALA A 154 11.70 -8.39 -3.15
CA ALA A 154 12.55 -9.53 -3.52
C ALA A 154 13.18 -9.31 -4.89
N THR A 155 12.37 -8.93 -5.89
CA THR A 155 12.85 -8.60 -7.24
C THR A 155 13.92 -7.51 -7.22
N VAL A 156 13.72 -6.46 -6.42
CA VAL A 156 14.69 -5.36 -6.28
C VAL A 156 15.99 -5.85 -5.66
N LEU A 157 15.92 -6.65 -4.59
CA LEU A 157 17.11 -7.22 -3.92
C LEU A 157 17.87 -8.19 -4.83
N GLU A 158 17.17 -9.03 -5.58
CA GLU A 158 17.77 -9.93 -6.57
C GLU A 158 18.51 -9.14 -7.65
N ALA A 159 17.89 -8.09 -8.18
CA ALA A 159 18.51 -7.21 -9.16
C ALA A 159 19.77 -6.51 -8.61
N PHE A 160 19.73 -6.01 -7.37
CA PHE A 160 20.90 -5.45 -6.70
C PHE A 160 22.00 -6.49 -6.47
N GLY A 161 21.65 -7.72 -6.10
CA GLY A 161 22.60 -8.83 -5.94
C GLY A 161 23.32 -9.15 -7.25
N LEU A 162 22.57 -9.22 -8.36
CA LEU A 162 23.14 -9.47 -9.68
C LEU A 162 24.03 -8.32 -10.18
N ILE A 163 23.64 -7.06 -9.96
CA ILE A 163 24.48 -5.90 -10.28
C ILE A 163 25.77 -5.93 -9.45
N ALA A 164 25.68 -6.21 -8.15
CA ALA A 164 26.86 -6.32 -7.29
C ALA A 164 27.81 -7.43 -7.78
N ALA A 165 27.27 -8.57 -8.22
CA ALA A 165 28.06 -9.66 -8.79
C ALA A 165 28.73 -9.27 -10.13
N ALA A 166 28.02 -8.52 -10.98
CA ALA A 166 28.54 -8.01 -12.25
C ALA A 166 29.63 -6.96 -12.06
N ILE A 167 29.51 -6.09 -11.05
CA ILE A 167 30.57 -5.12 -10.72
C ILE A 167 31.81 -5.85 -10.18
N ALA A 168 31.61 -6.90 -9.38
CA ALA A 168 32.70 -7.69 -8.80
C ALA A 168 33.52 -8.46 -9.84
N SER A 169 32.92 -8.84 -10.98
CA SER A 169 33.61 -9.63 -12.02
C SER A 169 34.65 -8.83 -12.83
N LYS A 170 34.64 -7.50 -12.74
CA LYS A 170 35.52 -6.59 -13.50
C LYS A 170 35.39 -6.69 -15.03
N ASP A 171 34.41 -7.43 -15.55
CA ASP A 171 34.12 -7.49 -16.98
C ASP A 171 33.21 -6.30 -17.38
N PRO A 172 33.69 -5.36 -18.20
CA PRO A 172 32.91 -4.18 -18.57
C PRO A 172 31.67 -4.53 -19.41
N LEU A 173 31.71 -5.61 -20.18
CA LEU A 173 30.59 -6.03 -21.03
C LEU A 173 29.44 -6.56 -20.17
N VAL A 174 29.75 -7.37 -19.16
CA VAL A 174 28.76 -7.90 -18.21
C VAL A 174 28.13 -6.76 -17.41
N CYS A 175 28.96 -5.86 -16.88
CA CYS A 175 28.49 -4.70 -16.12
C CYS A 175 27.55 -3.81 -16.94
N PHE A 176 27.93 -3.48 -18.19
CA PHE A 176 27.07 -2.71 -19.10
C PHE A 176 25.77 -3.45 -19.43
N GLY A 177 25.85 -4.75 -19.74
CA GLY A 177 24.68 -5.58 -20.03
C GLY A 177 23.70 -5.63 -18.87
N SER A 178 24.18 -5.82 -17.63
CA SER A 178 23.34 -5.81 -16.42
C SER A 178 22.66 -4.47 -16.17
N LEU A 179 23.36 -3.35 -16.40
CA LEU A 179 22.77 -2.02 -16.28
C LEU A 179 21.67 -1.76 -17.32
N VAL A 180 21.90 -2.15 -18.57
CA VAL A 180 20.89 -2.04 -19.64
C VAL A 180 19.67 -2.90 -19.34
N LEU A 181 19.88 -4.11 -18.84
CA LEU A 181 18.79 -5.02 -18.46
C LEU A 181 17.95 -4.46 -17.31
N LEU A 182 18.56 -3.76 -16.34
CA LEU A 182 17.83 -3.08 -15.27
C LEU A 182 17.15 -1.78 -15.72
N PHE A 183 17.74 -1.09 -16.70
CA PHE A 183 17.20 0.17 -17.20
C PHE A 183 15.80 0.00 -17.79
N PHE A 184 15.55 -1.10 -18.51
CA PHE A 184 14.24 -1.36 -19.12
C PHE A 184 13.08 -1.44 -18.08
N PRO A 185 13.08 -2.33 -17.07
CA PRO A 185 12.00 -2.40 -16.09
C PRO A 185 11.92 -1.14 -15.20
N THR A 186 13.05 -0.50 -14.88
CA THR A 186 13.03 0.75 -14.11
C THR A 186 12.39 1.90 -14.90
N SER A 187 12.64 1.99 -16.20
CA SER A 187 11.99 2.98 -17.07
C SER A 187 10.47 2.76 -17.16
N LEU A 188 10.02 1.50 -17.24
CA LEU A 188 8.59 1.17 -17.21
C LEU A 188 7.93 1.54 -15.88
N ALA A 189 8.62 1.31 -14.75
CA ALA A 189 8.13 1.74 -13.44
C ALA A 189 8.00 3.27 -13.36
N LEU A 190 8.95 4.03 -13.94
CA LEU A 190 8.86 5.49 -14.01
C LEU A 190 7.71 5.95 -14.90
N ILE A 191 7.49 5.32 -16.05
CA ILE A 191 6.34 5.60 -16.92
C ILE A 191 5.03 5.33 -16.19
N PHE A 192 4.93 4.21 -15.48
CA PHE A 192 3.76 3.88 -14.66
C PHE A 192 3.51 4.94 -13.59
N LEU A 193 4.53 5.31 -12.81
CA LEU A 193 4.44 6.36 -11.80
C LEU A 193 4.06 7.72 -12.42
N TRP A 194 4.55 8.01 -13.63
CA TRP A 194 4.21 9.23 -14.36
C TRP A 194 2.75 9.25 -14.80
N ILE A 195 2.24 8.15 -15.35
CA ILE A 195 0.81 7.99 -15.71
C ILE A 195 -0.09 8.17 -14.48
N HIS A 196 0.32 7.63 -13.33
CA HIS A 196 -0.44 7.75 -12.09
C HIS A 196 -0.20 9.06 -11.33
N ARG A 197 0.77 9.90 -11.74
CA ARG A 197 1.13 11.14 -11.06
C ARG A 197 -0.05 12.13 -10.90
N PRO A 198 -0.88 12.40 -11.93
CA PRO A 198 -2.01 13.32 -11.77
C PRO A 198 -3.00 12.85 -10.71
N TRP A 199 -3.24 11.53 -10.67
CA TRP A 199 -4.11 10.91 -9.68
C TRP A 199 -3.54 11.04 -8.27
N ILE A 200 -2.26 10.74 -8.06
CA ILE A 200 -1.58 10.91 -6.75
C ILE A 200 -1.63 12.39 -6.31
N LYS A 201 -1.40 13.32 -7.25
CA LYS A 201 -1.42 14.77 -6.98
C LYS A 201 -2.81 15.25 -6.61
N ASN A 202 -3.85 14.75 -7.28
CA ASN A 202 -5.23 15.10 -6.96
C ASN A 202 -5.63 14.56 -5.59
N GLU A 203 -5.23 13.32 -5.27
CA GLU A 203 -5.60 12.68 -4.02
C GLU A 203 -4.91 13.33 -2.80
N THR A 204 -3.63 13.66 -2.93
CA THR A 204 -2.90 14.45 -1.91
C THR A 204 -3.52 15.83 -1.73
N ARG A 205 -3.89 16.51 -2.82
CA ARG A 205 -4.58 17.81 -2.73
C ARG A 205 -5.96 17.70 -2.05
N ASN A 206 -6.72 16.65 -2.36
CA ASN A 206 -8.03 16.39 -1.75
C ASN A 206 -7.90 16.16 -0.24
N LEU A 207 -6.88 15.40 0.19
CA LEU A 207 -6.54 15.23 1.61
C LEU A 207 -6.26 16.55 2.31
N PHE A 208 -5.40 17.38 1.72
CA PHE A 208 -5.07 18.69 2.30
C PHE A 208 -6.26 19.65 2.33
N ARG A 209 -7.18 19.56 1.36
CA ARG A 209 -8.42 20.35 1.35
C ARG A 209 -9.38 19.90 2.46
N ARG A 210 -9.58 18.57 2.62
CA ARG A 210 -10.44 18.02 3.67
C ARG A 210 -9.94 18.39 5.07
N ARG A 211 -8.64 18.22 5.34
CA ARG A 211 -8.04 18.66 6.61
C ARG A 211 -8.23 20.16 6.88
N ARG A 212 -8.06 21.01 5.86
CA ARG A 212 -8.29 22.46 6.02
C ARG A 212 -9.76 22.78 6.32
N GLY A 213 -10.70 22.14 5.63
CA GLY A 213 -12.13 22.31 5.90
C GLY A 213 -12.50 21.91 7.33
N GLN A 214 -11.95 20.80 7.83
CA GLN A 214 -12.17 20.34 9.20
C GLN A 214 -11.56 21.30 10.24
N LEU A 215 -10.32 21.74 10.04
CA LEU A 215 -9.67 22.71 10.93
C LEU A 215 -10.44 24.03 10.99
N GLN A 216 -10.97 24.50 9.86
CA GLN A 216 -11.80 25.70 9.82
C GLN A 216 -13.09 25.50 10.62
N GLN A 217 -13.79 24.37 10.41
CA GLN A 217 -15.01 24.05 11.14
C GLN A 217 -14.79 23.91 12.66
N SER A 218 -13.65 23.36 13.07
CA SER A 218 -13.23 23.27 14.48
C SER A 218 -12.89 24.64 15.08
N THR A 219 -12.27 25.53 14.30
CA THR A 219 -11.99 26.91 14.74
C THR A 219 -13.27 27.73 14.89
N ASP A 220 -14.22 27.57 13.96
CA ASP A 220 -15.50 28.28 13.98
C ASP A 220 -16.38 27.80 15.15
N SER A 221 -16.38 26.50 15.47
CA SER A 221 -17.13 25.96 16.63
C SER A 221 -16.55 26.43 17.97
N ILE A 222 -15.22 26.48 18.10
CA ILE A 222 -14.56 27.06 19.28
C ILE A 222 -14.90 28.55 19.40
N THR A 223 -14.87 29.30 18.29
CA THR A 223 -15.19 30.73 18.29
C THR A 223 -16.65 30.97 18.71
N GLN A 224 -17.60 30.18 18.20
CA GLN A 224 -19.00 30.24 18.63
C GLN A 224 -19.20 29.88 20.11
N GLN A 225 -18.37 29.00 20.67
CA GLN A 225 -18.46 28.60 22.08
C GLN A 225 -17.81 29.62 23.05
N VAL A 226 -16.90 30.49 22.59
CA VAL A 226 -16.24 31.52 23.40
C VAL A 226 -17.03 32.85 23.45
N ASP A 227 -18.00 33.04 22.55
CA ASP A 227 -18.90 34.21 22.52
C ASP A 227 -20.14 34.25 23.45
N PRO A 228 -20.42 33.32 24.40
CA PRO A 228 -21.55 33.51 25.31
C PRO A 228 -21.30 34.62 26.35
N TYR A 229 -20.04 35.00 26.62
CA TYR A 229 -19.74 36.08 27.57
C TYR A 229 -19.93 37.49 27.00
N GLN A 230 -19.78 37.69 25.68
CA GLN A 230 -20.01 39.02 25.08
C GLN A 230 -21.49 39.40 25.01
N ARG A 231 -22.43 38.44 25.03
CA ARG A 231 -23.88 38.76 25.11
C ARG A 231 -24.31 39.31 26.48
N CYS A 232 -23.57 39.07 27.55
CA CYS A 232 -23.93 39.58 28.88
C CYS A 232 -23.54 41.06 29.10
N CYS A 233 -22.57 41.61 28.36
CA CYS A 233 -22.16 43.01 28.52
C CYS A 233 -22.94 44.02 27.65
N GLY A 234 -23.79 43.57 26.72
CA GLY A 234 -24.54 44.45 25.81
C GLY A 234 -25.91 44.95 26.30
N ILE A 235 -26.41 44.45 27.44
CA ILE A 235 -27.76 44.80 27.94
C ILE A 235 -27.75 46.13 28.73
N GLY A 236 -26.58 46.65 29.11
CA GLY A 236 -26.46 47.89 29.89
C GLY A 236 -26.67 49.20 29.12
N ALA A 237 -26.62 49.21 27.78
CA ALA A 237 -26.56 50.46 27.01
C ALA A 237 -27.89 50.89 26.35
N ARG A 238 -29.01 50.21 26.60
CA ARG A 238 -30.31 50.50 25.94
C ARG A 238 -31.39 51.11 26.83
N LEU A 239 -31.05 51.53 28.06
CA LEU A 239 -32.00 52.13 29.00
C LEU A 239 -31.88 53.67 29.14
N GLU A 240 -30.90 54.33 28.52
CA GLU A 240 -30.72 55.79 28.69
C GLU A 240 -31.38 56.68 27.62
N SER A 241 -32.04 56.12 26.59
CA SER A 241 -32.63 56.94 25.51
C SER A 241 -34.15 57.16 25.62
N SER A 242 -34.77 56.90 26.78
CA SER A 242 -36.23 57.06 26.98
C SER A 242 -36.61 58.11 28.02
N MET A 243 -35.68 58.93 28.48
CA MET A 243 -35.94 60.01 29.44
C MET A 243 -35.39 61.36 28.95
N VAL A 244 -35.84 61.87 27.80
CA VAL A 244 -35.91 63.31 27.50
C VAL A 244 -37.08 63.56 26.56
#